data_AF-A0A154P0E2-F1
#
_entry.id   AF-A0A154P0E2-F1
#
_cell.length_a   1.000
_cell.length_b   1.000
_cell.length_c   1.000
_cell.angle_alpha   90.00
_cell.angle_beta   90.00
_cell.angle_gamma   90.00
#
_symmetry.space_group_name_H-M   'P 1'
#
loop_
_entity.id
_entity.type
_entity.pdbx_description
1 polymer ?
#
loop_
_entity_poly.entity_id
_entity_poly.type
_entity_poly.pdbx_seq_one_letter_code
_entity_poly.pdbx_strand_id
1 'polypeptide(L)'
;MSTLTRMRFINGGGLLREKILHNFGQRGISSAPAVKKSKMGKLTEEERKKKLTPLLTSGWSVQTDRDAIYKEFLFKNFNQAFGFMARVAMQAEKMDHHPEWFNVYNKVNITLSSHDVNGLSQRDVKLATFIDNVAKLDVN
;
A
#
# COMPACT_ATOMS: atom_id res chain seq x y z
N MET A 1 -6.72 -28.43 43.51
CA MET A 1 -6.79 -29.28 42.30
C MET A 1 -6.22 -28.45 41.15
N SER A 2 -5.09 -28.67 40.49
CA SER A 2 -4.02 -29.67 40.51
C SER A 2 -2.76 -28.92 40.06
N THR A 3 -1.69 -28.95 40.87
CA THR A 3 -0.42 -28.27 40.58
C THR A 3 0.49 -29.27 39.85
N LEU A 4 0.84 -28.99 38.59
CA LEU A 4 1.76 -29.84 37.82
C LEU A 4 3.20 -29.58 38.26
N THR A 5 3.62 -30.33 39.28
CA THR A 5 5.02 -30.42 39.72
C THR A 5 5.79 -31.28 38.72
N ARG A 6 6.61 -30.67 37.87
CA ARG A 6 7.54 -31.40 37.00
C ARG A 6 8.78 -31.79 37.80
N MET A 7 8.81 -33.03 38.27
CA MET A 7 9.94 -33.62 38.99
C MET A 7 11.02 -34.05 37.98
N ARG A 8 12.21 -33.44 38.06
CA ARG A 8 13.42 -33.94 37.39
C ARG A 8 14.26 -34.67 38.44
N PHE A 9 14.51 -35.96 38.22
CA PHE A 9 15.47 -36.74 38.99
C PHE A 9 16.89 -36.40 38.51
N ILE A 10 17.76 -36.04 39.45
CA ILE A 10 19.22 -36.02 39.29
C ILE A 10 19.78 -37.21 40.06
N ASN A 11 20.73 -37.93 39.46
CA ASN A 11 21.50 -38.97 40.14
C ASN A 11 22.42 -38.30 41.18
N GLY A 12 22.28 -38.69 42.44
CA GLY A 12 23.12 -38.21 43.56
C GLY A 12 22.33 -37.34 44.54
N GLY A 13 21.97 -37.93 45.69
CA GLY A 13 21.16 -37.31 46.73
C GLY A 13 21.77 -36.05 47.33
N GLY A 14 20.94 -35.02 47.49
CA GLY A 14 21.27 -33.80 48.22
C GLY A 14 20.35 -32.64 47.83
N LEU A 15 19.54 -32.17 48.77
CA LEU A 15 18.62 -31.03 48.59
C LEU A 15 19.35 -29.73 48.95
N LEU A 16 19.90 -29.00 47.97
CA LEU A 16 20.47 -27.67 48.19
C LEU A 16 19.50 -26.59 47.69
N ARG A 17 19.00 -25.77 48.62
CA ARG A 17 18.22 -24.56 48.32
C ARG A 17 19.18 -23.38 48.14
N GLU A 18 19.51 -23.02 46.90
CA GLU A 18 20.10 -21.71 46.60
C GLU A 18 19.01 -20.64 46.51
N LYS A 19 19.11 -19.61 47.36
CA LYS A 19 18.33 -18.37 47.24
C LYS A 19 19.08 -17.43 46.29
N ILE A 20 18.72 -17.43 45.02
CA ILE A 20 19.18 -16.42 44.07
C ILE A 20 18.23 -15.23 44.14
N LEU A 21 18.65 -14.15 44.81
CA LEU A 21 18.01 -12.83 44.72
C LEU A 21 18.48 -12.15 43.43
N HIS A 22 17.65 -12.14 42.39
CA HIS A 22 17.88 -11.29 41.22
C HIS A 22 17.24 -9.92 41.45
N ASN A 23 18.10 -8.90 41.57
CA ASN A 23 17.76 -7.49 41.50
C ASN A 23 17.23 -7.16 40.09
N PHE A 24 15.92 -6.95 39.95
CA PHE A 24 15.34 -6.35 38.76
C PHE A 24 15.49 -4.83 38.84
N GLY A 25 16.58 -4.32 38.25
CA GLY A 25 16.73 -2.90 37.95
C GLY A 25 15.67 -2.47 36.94
N GLN A 26 14.89 -1.45 37.31
CA GLN A 26 13.98 -0.75 36.42
C GLN A 26 14.78 -0.17 35.24
N ARG A 27 14.62 -0.77 34.05
CA ARG A 27 14.98 -0.09 32.80
C ARG A 27 13.75 0.66 32.32
N GLY A 28 13.86 1.99 32.34
CA GLY A 28 12.88 2.90 31.78
C GLY A 28 12.53 2.52 30.35
N ILE A 29 11.25 2.33 30.10
CA ILE A 29 10.70 2.12 28.77
C ILE A 29 10.62 3.51 28.14
N SER A 30 11.64 3.90 27.38
CA SER A 30 11.53 5.04 26.47
C SER A 30 10.54 4.66 25.38
N SER A 31 9.31 5.16 25.48
CA SER A 31 8.31 5.02 24.43
C SER A 31 8.70 5.94 23.27
N ALA A 32 9.27 5.37 22.21
CA ALA A 32 9.30 6.04 20.92
C ALA A 32 7.86 6.42 20.52
N PRO A 33 7.62 7.61 19.95
CA PRO A 33 6.27 8.06 19.64
C PRO A 33 5.64 7.13 18.62
N ALA A 34 4.44 6.64 18.93
CA ALA A 34 3.64 5.83 18.03
C ALA A 34 3.35 6.63 16.75
N VAL A 35 3.83 6.15 15.61
CA VAL A 35 3.43 6.65 14.30
C VAL A 35 1.93 6.39 14.16
N LYS A 36 1.11 7.44 14.23
CA LYS A 36 -0.33 7.35 13.93
C LYS A 36 -0.46 6.80 12.51
N LYS A 37 -0.94 5.56 12.37
CA LYS A 37 -1.45 5.05 11.07
C LYS A 37 -2.52 6.03 10.61
N SER A 38 -2.23 6.84 9.60
CA SER A 38 -3.24 7.73 9.04
C SER A 38 -4.33 6.86 8.42
N LYS A 39 -5.60 7.17 8.71
CA LYS A 39 -6.65 6.88 7.73
C LYS A 39 -6.15 7.47 6.41
N MET A 40 -6.14 6.66 5.35
CA MET A 40 -5.67 7.06 4.02
C MET A 40 -6.59 8.15 3.45
N GLY A 41 -6.40 9.37 3.95
CA GLY A 41 -7.18 10.54 3.60
C GLY A 41 -6.81 11.11 2.24
N LYS A 42 -7.53 12.15 1.87
CA LYS A 42 -7.24 13.01 0.73
C LYS A 42 -5.83 13.58 0.84
N LEU A 43 -5.11 13.62 -0.28
CA LEU A 43 -3.74 14.15 -0.34
C LEU A 43 -3.71 15.63 0.02
N THR A 44 -2.77 16.01 0.89
CA THR A 44 -2.46 17.41 1.17
C THR A 44 -1.77 18.08 -0.03
N GLU A 45 -1.70 19.41 -0.05
CA GLU A 45 -1.01 20.14 -1.12
C GLU A 45 0.48 19.75 -1.25
N GLU A 46 1.16 19.60 -0.12
CA GLU A 46 2.57 19.17 -0.10
C GLU A 46 2.75 17.74 -0.60
N GLU A 47 1.82 16.84 -0.25
CA GLU A 47 1.82 15.49 -0.80
C GLU A 47 1.52 15.48 -2.30
N ARG A 48 0.63 16.33 -2.79
CA ARG A 48 0.33 16.47 -4.22
C ARG A 48 1.55 16.93 -4.98
N LYS A 49 2.22 18.01 -4.55
CA LYS A 49 3.46 18.50 -5.17
C LYS A 49 4.50 17.38 -5.26
N LYS A 50 4.70 16.62 -4.19
CA LYS A 50 5.69 15.54 -4.18
C LYS A 50 5.29 14.32 -5.02
N LYS A 51 4.05 13.86 -4.89
CA LYS A 51 3.59 12.55 -5.40
C LYS A 51 3.02 12.62 -6.81
N LEU A 52 2.43 13.75 -7.22
CA LEU A 52 1.86 13.90 -8.55
C LEU A 52 2.90 14.34 -9.58
N THR A 53 3.92 15.11 -9.19
CA THR A 53 4.94 15.61 -10.16
C THR A 53 5.48 14.53 -11.09
N PRO A 54 5.89 13.32 -10.62
CA PRO A 54 6.36 12.27 -11.53
C PRO A 54 5.28 11.78 -12.52
N LEU A 55 4.02 11.71 -12.08
CA LEU A 55 2.89 11.30 -12.92
C LEU A 55 2.54 12.39 -13.95
N LEU A 56 2.62 13.65 -13.56
CA LEU A 56 2.38 14.77 -14.48
C LEU A 56 3.44 14.78 -15.59
N THR A 57 4.71 14.56 -15.25
CA THR A 57 5.79 14.42 -16.23
C THR A 57 5.60 13.19 -17.14
N SER A 58 4.96 12.13 -16.67
CA SER A 58 4.65 10.95 -17.49
C SER A 58 3.37 11.09 -18.31
N GLY A 59 2.71 12.26 -18.33
CA GLY A 59 1.55 12.56 -19.16
C GLY A 59 0.20 12.40 -18.47
N TRP A 60 0.16 12.20 -17.15
CA TRP A 60 -1.08 12.41 -16.39
C TRP A 60 -1.40 13.90 -16.27
N SER A 61 -2.68 14.21 -16.10
CA SER A 61 -3.18 15.56 -15.88
C SER A 61 -4.14 15.59 -14.71
N VAL A 62 -4.25 16.73 -14.02
CA VAL A 62 -5.29 16.94 -13.01
C VAL A 62 -6.54 17.45 -13.73
N GLN A 63 -7.70 16.88 -13.43
CA GLN A 63 -8.96 17.34 -14.01
C GLN A 63 -9.40 18.68 -13.39
N THR A 64 -10.06 19.53 -14.18
CA THR A 64 -10.45 20.89 -13.77
C THR A 64 -11.77 20.93 -13.00
N ASP A 65 -12.66 20.00 -13.28
CA ASP A 65 -14.02 19.89 -12.74
C ASP A 65 -14.13 18.93 -11.56
N ARG A 66 -13.14 18.04 -11.39
CA ARG A 66 -13.11 17.03 -10.33
C ARG A 66 -11.70 16.84 -9.79
N ASP A 67 -11.61 16.55 -8.49
CA ASP A 67 -10.35 16.16 -7.85
C ASP A 67 -9.95 14.72 -8.24
N ALA A 68 -9.43 14.61 -9.45
CA ALA A 68 -9.04 13.37 -10.10
C ALA A 68 -7.81 13.60 -10.99
N ILE A 69 -7.12 12.52 -11.33
CA ILE A 69 -6.09 12.52 -12.38
C ILE A 69 -6.56 11.72 -13.57
N TYR A 70 -6.12 12.12 -14.75
CA TYR A 70 -6.52 11.55 -16.03
C TYR A 70 -5.31 11.31 -16.92
N LYS A 71 -5.33 10.19 -17.67
CA LYS A 71 -4.38 9.92 -18.75
C LYS A 71 -5.01 9.06 -19.85
N GLU A 72 -4.60 9.33 -21.08
CA GLU A 72 -4.90 8.51 -22.25
C GLU A 72 -3.69 7.64 -22.61
N PHE A 73 -3.95 6.36 -22.89
CA PHE A 73 -2.98 5.38 -23.34
C PHE A 73 -3.34 4.92 -24.76
N LEU A 74 -2.35 4.92 -25.65
CA LEU A 74 -2.49 4.47 -27.03
C LEU A 74 -1.59 3.25 -27.28
N PHE A 75 -2.19 2.16 -27.73
CA PHE A 75 -1.53 0.89 -28.01
C PHE A 75 -1.54 0.60 -29.52
N LYS A 76 -0.90 -0.49 -29.96
CA LYS A 76 -0.90 -0.87 -31.38
C LYS A 76 -2.26 -1.37 -31.88
N ASN A 77 -2.99 -2.11 -31.03
CA ASN A 77 -4.26 -2.74 -31.36
C ASN A 77 -5.06 -3.05 -30.08
N PHE A 78 -6.27 -3.59 -30.26
CA PHE A 78 -7.13 -3.98 -29.13
C PHE A 78 -6.54 -5.09 -28.26
N ASN A 79 -5.80 -6.04 -28.82
CA ASN A 79 -5.23 -7.14 -28.04
C ASN A 79 -4.23 -6.63 -26.99
N GLN A 80 -3.34 -5.72 -27.37
CA GLN A 80 -2.42 -5.07 -26.43
C GLN A 80 -3.17 -4.21 -25.39
N ALA A 81 -4.14 -3.40 -25.83
CA ALA A 81 -4.93 -2.56 -24.93
C ALA A 81 -5.68 -3.40 -23.88
N PHE A 82 -6.31 -4.50 -24.28
CA PHE A 82 -7.04 -5.37 -23.37
C PHE A 82 -6.11 -6.16 -22.43
N GLY A 83 -4.95 -6.61 -22.91
CA GLY A 83 -3.93 -7.23 -22.05
C GLY A 83 -3.41 -6.28 -20.97
N PHE A 84 -3.20 -5.01 -21.33
CA PHE A 84 -2.90 -3.93 -20.38
C PHE A 84 -4.03 -3.78 -19.36
N MET A 85 -5.29 -3.66 -19.82
CA MET A 85 -6.47 -3.51 -18.96
C MET A 85 -6.61 -4.69 -17.98
N ALA A 86 -6.40 -5.93 -18.42
CA ALA A 86 -6.49 -7.12 -17.57
C ALA A 86 -5.51 -7.07 -16.39
N ARG A 87 -4.25 -6.65 -16.62
CA ARG A 87 -3.26 -6.47 -15.55
C ARG A 87 -3.64 -5.36 -14.58
N VAL A 88 -4.18 -4.25 -15.10
CA VAL A 88 -4.70 -3.15 -14.27
C VAL A 88 -5.85 -3.63 -13.40
N ALA A 89 -6.79 -4.41 -13.95
CA ALA A 89 -7.92 -4.97 -13.20
C ALA A 89 -7.45 -5.89 -12.05
N MET A 90 -6.48 -6.77 -12.29
CA MET A 90 -5.92 -7.63 -11.24
C MET A 90 -5.28 -6.82 -10.10
N GLN A 91 -4.59 -5.72 -10.42
CA GLN A 91 -4.01 -4.85 -9.41
C GLN A 91 -5.06 -4.02 -8.68
N ALA A 92 -6.10 -3.56 -9.39
CA ALA A 92 -7.23 -2.85 -8.81
C ALA A 92 -7.94 -3.69 -7.74
N GLU A 93 -8.23 -4.96 -8.05
CA GLU A 93 -8.80 -5.92 -7.10
C GLU A 93 -7.90 -6.13 -5.87
N LYS A 94 -6.60 -6.33 -6.10
CA LYS A 94 -5.63 -6.47 -5.00
C LYS A 94 -5.57 -5.24 -4.09
N MET A 95 -5.83 -4.06 -4.64
CA MET A 95 -5.79 -2.79 -3.92
C MET A 95 -7.13 -2.37 -3.32
N ASP A 96 -8.23 -3.05 -3.67
CA ASP A 96 -9.60 -2.58 -3.46
C ASP A 96 -9.75 -1.10 -3.88
N HIS A 97 -9.28 -0.81 -5.10
CA HIS A 97 -9.28 0.54 -5.66
C HIS A 97 -9.37 0.47 -7.18
N HIS A 98 -10.52 0.86 -7.73
CA HIS A 98 -10.85 0.65 -9.13
C HIS A 98 -10.73 1.93 -9.96
N PRO A 99 -10.25 1.83 -11.21
CA PRO A 99 -10.25 2.97 -12.13
C PRO A 99 -11.64 3.23 -12.70
N GLU A 100 -11.89 4.47 -13.07
CA GLU A 100 -12.90 4.80 -14.07
C GLU A 100 -12.22 4.82 -15.44
N TRP A 101 -12.72 4.07 -16.41
CA TRP A 101 -12.09 4.03 -17.73
C TRP A 101 -13.07 3.92 -18.89
N PHE A 102 -12.57 4.29 -20.06
CA PHE A 102 -13.24 4.12 -21.34
C PHE A 102 -12.23 3.54 -22.34
N ASN A 103 -12.63 2.53 -23.10
CA ASN A 103 -11.79 1.91 -24.11
C ASN A 103 -12.51 1.86 -25.45
N VAL A 104 -11.80 2.28 -26.50
CA VAL A 104 -12.20 2.07 -27.90
C VAL A 104 -10.98 1.56 -28.65
N TYR A 105 -11.07 0.31 -29.10
CA TYR A 105 -9.99 -0.38 -29.83
C TYR A 105 -8.64 -0.27 -29.08
N ASN A 106 -7.68 0.44 -29.65
CA ASN A 106 -6.32 0.56 -29.12
C ASN A 106 -6.12 1.73 -28.15
N LYS A 107 -7.19 2.45 -27.78
CA LYS A 107 -7.13 3.62 -26.91
C LYS A 107 -7.82 3.33 -25.58
N VAL A 108 -7.16 3.64 -24.47
CA VAL A 108 -7.69 3.48 -23.10
C VAL A 108 -7.54 4.79 -22.33
N ASN A 109 -8.67 5.35 -21.90
CA ASN A 109 -8.73 6.60 -21.17
C ASN A 109 -9.00 6.24 -19.70
N ILE A 110 -8.14 6.68 -18.78
CA ILE A 110 -8.23 6.32 -17.36
C ILE A 110 -8.34 7.58 -16.52
N THR A 111 -9.34 7.59 -15.64
CA THR A 111 -9.53 8.57 -14.56
C THR A 111 -9.39 7.88 -13.21
N LEU A 112 -8.65 8.48 -12.28
CA LEU A 112 -8.47 7.99 -10.91
C LEU A 112 -8.86 9.05 -9.89
N SER A 113 -9.70 8.66 -8.94
CA SER A 113 -10.08 9.43 -7.75
C SER A 113 -10.60 8.46 -6.69
N SER A 114 -10.48 8.81 -5.41
CA SER A 114 -11.00 8.00 -4.30
C SER A 114 -12.35 8.56 -3.83
N HIS A 115 -13.43 7.80 -4.07
CA HIS A 115 -14.81 8.23 -3.77
C HIS A 115 -15.07 8.42 -2.27
N ASP A 116 -14.53 7.56 -1.42
CA ASP A 116 -14.72 7.57 0.04
C ASP A 116 -14.09 8.78 0.74
N VAL A 117 -13.09 9.41 0.12
CA VAL A 117 -12.47 10.66 0.60
C VAL A 117 -12.77 11.86 -0.29
N ASN A 118 -13.65 11.68 -1.28
CA ASN A 118 -14.05 12.69 -2.27
C ASN A 118 -12.85 13.44 -2.88
N GLY A 119 -11.89 12.68 -3.43
CA GLY A 119 -10.71 13.26 -4.06
C GLY A 119 -9.51 12.33 -4.20
N LEU A 120 -8.39 12.91 -4.59
CA LEU A 120 -7.14 12.16 -4.75
C LEU A 120 -6.60 11.68 -3.40
N SER A 121 -6.29 10.39 -3.31
CA SER A 121 -5.62 9.77 -2.19
C SER A 121 -4.31 9.09 -2.61
N GLN A 122 -3.61 8.52 -1.64
CA GLN A 122 -2.42 7.72 -1.91
C GLN A 122 -2.71 6.45 -2.76
N ARG A 123 -3.96 5.95 -2.77
CA ARG A 123 -4.35 4.81 -3.63
C ARG A 123 -4.30 5.19 -5.11
N ASP A 124 -4.81 6.36 -5.47
CA ASP A 124 -4.79 6.87 -6.84
C ASP A 124 -3.37 6.97 -7.37
N VAL A 125 -2.45 7.55 -6.57
CA VAL A 125 -1.02 7.64 -6.92
C VAL A 125 -0.41 6.25 -7.14
N LYS A 126 -0.69 5.30 -6.24
CA LYS A 126 -0.14 3.93 -6.33
C LYS A 126 -0.64 3.22 -7.58
N LEU A 127 -1.93 3.32 -7.87
CA LEU A 127 -2.52 2.67 -9.03
C LEU A 127 -2.04 3.33 -10.33
N ALA A 128 -1.98 4.67 -10.40
CA ALA A 128 -1.41 5.40 -11.54
C ALA A 128 0.04 4.99 -11.83
N THR A 129 0.86 4.87 -10.78
CA THR A 129 2.26 4.44 -10.89
C THR A 129 2.36 3.02 -11.43
N PHE A 130 1.51 2.11 -10.95
CA PHE A 130 1.45 0.74 -11.46
C PHE A 130 1.02 0.72 -12.94
N ILE A 131 -0.03 1.47 -13.28
CA ILE A 131 -0.53 1.60 -14.65
C ILE A 131 0.57 2.05 -15.61
N ASP A 132 1.33 3.09 -15.26
CA ASP A 132 2.46 3.57 -16.07
C ASP A 132 3.53 2.49 -16.27
N ASN A 133 3.81 1.69 -15.25
CA ASN A 133 4.78 0.60 -15.36
C ASN A 133 4.29 -0.51 -16.28
N VAL A 134 3.01 -0.89 -16.20
CA VAL A 134 2.43 -1.88 -17.11
C VAL A 134 2.45 -1.37 -18.54
N ALA A 135 2.02 -0.12 -18.78
CA ALA A 135 1.99 0.47 -20.11
C ALA A 135 3.37 0.45 -20.79
N LYS A 136 4.46 0.71 -20.05
CA LYS A 136 5.83 0.66 -20.59
C LYS A 136 6.26 -0.73 -21.06
N LEU A 137 5.68 -1.80 -20.51
CA LEU A 137 6.01 -3.18 -20.90
C LEU A 137 5.34 -3.59 -22.21
N ASP A 138 4.22 -2.96 -22.58
CA ASP A 138 3.37 -3.39 -23.70
C ASP A 138 3.56 -2.57 -24.99
N VAL A 139 4.36 -1.49 -24.92
CA VAL A 139 4.61 -0.59 -26.05
C VAL A 139 5.80 -1.05 -26.90
N ASN A 140 6.41 -2.21 -26.60
CA ASN A 140 7.47 -2.84 -27.40
C ASN A 140 6.95 -3.94 -28.32
#